data_AF-Q8HYZ6-F1
#
_entry.id   AF-Q8HYZ6-F1
#
_cell.length_a   1.000
_cell.length_b   1.000
_cell.length_c   1.000
_cell.angle_alpha   90.00
_cell.angle_beta   90.00
_cell.angle_gamma   90.00
#
_symmetry.space_group_name_H-M   'P 1'
#
loop_
_entity.id
_entity.type
_entity.pdbx_description
1 polymer ?
#
loop_
_entity_poly.entity_id
_entity_poly.type
_entity_poly.pdbx_seq_one_letter_code
_entity_poly.pdbx_strand_id
1 'polypeptide(L)'
;MISLFLVLAIGSCLTNSLVPEKEKDPKYWRDQAQQTLKNALRLQTLNTNVAKNVIMFLGDGMGVSTVTAARILKGQLHHKPGEETRLEMDKFPYVALSKTYNTNAQVPDSAGTATAYLCGVKANEGTVGVSAATQRTQCNTTQGNEVTSILRWAKDAGKSVGIVTTTRVNHAT
;
A
#
# COMPACT_ATOMS: atom_id res chain seq x y z
N MET A 1 21.90 -31.62 66.19
CA MET A 1 22.90 -30.75 65.53
C MET A 1 22.92 -31.10 64.05
N ILE A 2 22.69 -30.11 63.18
CA ILE A 2 23.11 -30.06 61.75
C ILE A 2 22.34 -31.02 60.82
N SER A 3 21.79 -30.67 59.65
CA SER A 3 21.73 -29.44 58.86
C SER A 3 20.50 -29.54 57.96
N LEU A 4 19.69 -28.49 57.87
CA LEU A 4 18.70 -28.32 56.80
C LEU A 4 19.43 -27.72 55.60
N PHE A 5 19.69 -28.51 54.54
CA PHE A 5 20.17 -27.96 53.27
C PHE A 5 19.00 -27.33 52.52
N LEU A 6 18.91 -26.01 52.60
CA LEU A 6 18.01 -25.18 51.81
C LEU A 6 18.57 -25.13 50.37
N VAL A 7 17.96 -25.88 49.44
CA VAL A 7 18.29 -25.79 48.02
C VAL A 7 17.66 -24.51 47.48
N LEU A 8 18.49 -23.49 47.28
CA LEU A 8 18.11 -22.25 46.61
C LEU A 8 17.96 -22.55 45.12
N ALA A 9 16.73 -22.74 44.65
CA ALA A 9 16.42 -22.78 43.22
C ALA A 9 16.65 -21.37 42.65
N ILE A 10 17.86 -21.11 42.14
CA ILE A 10 18.15 -19.94 41.33
C ILE A 10 17.35 -20.13 40.04
N GLY A 11 16.17 -19.50 39.98
CA GLY A 11 15.42 -19.36 38.75
C GLY A 11 16.29 -18.61 37.75
N SER A 12 16.94 -19.35 36.86
CA SER A 12 17.62 -18.80 35.70
C SER A 12 16.58 -18.06 34.88
N CYS A 13 16.54 -16.74 35.06
CA CYS A 13 15.80 -15.82 34.21
C CYS A 13 16.45 -15.92 32.83
N LEU A 14 15.98 -16.85 32.00
CA LEU A 14 16.38 -16.95 30.60
C LEU A 14 15.92 -15.66 29.95
N THR A 15 16.85 -14.74 29.75
CA THR A 15 16.66 -13.58 28.89
C THR A 15 16.56 -14.13 27.47
N ASN A 16 15.35 -14.50 27.05
CA ASN A 16 15.09 -14.74 25.64
C ASN A 16 15.46 -13.44 24.91
N SER A 17 16.54 -13.50 24.13
CA SER A 17 16.91 -12.40 23.26
C SER A 17 15.71 -12.11 22.35
N LEU A 18 15.27 -10.85 22.34
CA LEU A 18 14.20 -10.40 21.44
C LEU A 18 14.59 -10.53 19.95
N VAL A 19 15.87 -10.78 19.68
CA VAL A 19 16.42 -10.94 18.33
C VAL A 19 16.50 -12.43 17.99
N PRO A 20 15.86 -12.88 16.88
CA PRO A 20 16.03 -14.24 16.39
C PRO A 20 17.51 -14.61 16.22
N GLU A 21 17.93 -15.80 16.67
CA GLU A 21 19.37 -16.18 16.67
C GLU A 21 20.06 -16.02 15.31
N LYS A 22 19.36 -16.35 14.22
CA LYS A 22 19.87 -16.20 12.84
C LYS A 22 20.22 -14.75 12.49
N GLU A 23 19.52 -13.77 13.06
CA GLU A 23 19.71 -12.34 12.76
C GLU A 23 20.92 -11.75 13.48
N LYS A 24 21.46 -12.46 14.46
CA LYS A 24 22.72 -12.10 15.12
C LYS A 24 23.94 -12.39 14.25
N ASP A 25 23.82 -13.29 13.27
CA ASP A 25 24.89 -13.61 12.32
C ASP A 25 24.93 -12.61 11.15
N PRO A 26 26.01 -11.84 10.94
CA PRO A 26 26.15 -10.95 9.79
C PRO A 26 25.99 -11.63 8.43
N LYS A 27 26.26 -12.95 8.33
CA LYS A 27 26.08 -13.71 7.09
C LYS A 27 24.62 -13.71 6.64
N TYR A 28 23.66 -13.81 7.57
CA TYR A 28 22.23 -13.79 7.26
C TYR A 28 21.84 -12.54 6.46
N TRP A 29 22.27 -11.37 6.91
CA TRP A 29 21.99 -10.09 6.25
C TRP A 29 22.67 -9.96 4.89
N ARG A 30 23.93 -10.43 4.78
CA ARG A 30 24.67 -10.41 3.50
C ARG A 30 24.03 -11.33 2.46
N ASP A 31 23.58 -12.51 2.87
CA ASP A 31 22.89 -13.46 1.98
C ASP A 31 21.58 -12.87 1.46
N GLN A 32 20.78 -12.23 2.34
CA GLN A 32 19.55 -11.53 1.94
C GLN A 32 19.82 -10.37 0.96
N ALA A 33 20.86 -9.58 1.20
CA ALA A 33 21.26 -8.49 0.32
C ALA A 33 21.68 -9.02 -1.07
N GLN A 34 22.48 -10.09 -1.11
CA GLN A 34 22.88 -10.74 -2.37
C GLN A 34 21.68 -11.29 -3.14
N GLN A 35 20.71 -11.89 -2.46
CA GLN A 35 19.49 -12.36 -3.11
C GLN A 35 18.65 -11.19 -3.66
N THR A 36 18.55 -10.10 -2.91
CA THR A 36 17.84 -8.88 -3.33
C THR A 36 18.48 -8.29 -4.59
N LEU A 37 19.81 -8.18 -4.62
CA LEU A 37 20.55 -7.72 -5.79
C LEU A 37 20.32 -8.63 -7.01
N LYS A 38 20.44 -9.95 -6.84
CA LYS A 38 20.16 -10.92 -7.91
C LYS A 38 18.75 -10.77 -8.47
N ASN A 39 17.75 -10.54 -7.62
CA ASN A 39 16.38 -10.31 -8.05
C ASN A 39 16.24 -8.98 -8.82
N ALA A 40 16.87 -7.91 -8.35
CA ALA A 40 16.86 -6.61 -9.03
C ALA A 40 17.51 -6.68 -10.42
N LEU A 41 18.64 -7.39 -10.55
CA LEU A 41 19.32 -7.55 -11.84
C LEU A 41 18.47 -8.31 -12.88
N ARG A 42 17.55 -9.18 -12.45
CA ARG A 42 16.61 -9.87 -13.36
C ARG A 42 15.55 -8.93 -13.94
N LEU A 43 15.30 -7.78 -13.31
CA LEU A 43 14.29 -6.80 -13.74
C LEU A 43 14.82 -5.79 -14.78
N GLN A 44 16.07 -5.92 -15.23
CA GLN A 44 16.68 -4.97 -16.17
C GLN A 44 15.99 -4.93 -17.53
N THR A 45 15.36 -6.03 -17.95
CA THR A 45 14.57 -6.04 -19.19
C THR A 45 13.13 -5.67 -18.88
N LEU A 46 12.72 -4.48 -19.31
CA LEU A 46 11.35 -4.00 -19.13
C LEU A 46 10.39 -4.75 -20.05
N ASN A 47 9.21 -5.10 -19.54
CA ASN A 47 8.13 -5.58 -20.36
C ASN A 47 7.51 -4.40 -21.14
N THR A 48 7.75 -4.35 -22.45
CA THR A 48 7.23 -3.31 -23.34
C THR A 48 5.95 -3.71 -24.08
N ASN A 49 5.38 -4.88 -23.77
CA ASN A 49 4.13 -5.32 -24.39
C ASN A 49 2.95 -4.47 -23.91
N VAL A 50 1.95 -4.31 -24.78
CA VAL A 50 0.70 -3.64 -24.41
C VAL A 50 -0.10 -4.51 -23.44
N ALA A 51 -0.49 -3.94 -22.30
CA ALA A 51 -1.25 -4.65 -21.29
C ALA A 51 -2.67 -5.01 -21.81
N LYS A 52 -2.99 -6.30 -21.83
CA LYS A 52 -4.35 -6.78 -22.14
C LYS A 52 -5.37 -6.37 -21.08
N ASN A 53 -4.94 -6.47 -19.81
CA ASN A 53 -5.75 -6.24 -18.61
C ASN A 53 -5.04 -5.22 -17.70
N VAL A 54 -5.81 -4.39 -17.02
CA VAL A 54 -5.33 -3.45 -15.98
C VAL A 54 -6.10 -3.74 -14.71
N ILE A 55 -5.40 -3.92 -13.60
CA ILE A 55 -5.99 -4.11 -12.27
C ILE A 55 -5.38 -3.05 -11.37
N MET A 56 -6.23 -2.27 -10.72
CA MET A 56 -5.83 -1.26 -9.75
C MET A 56 -6.38 -1.65 -8.37
N PHE A 57 -5.48 -1.89 -7.42
CA PHE A 57 -5.84 -2.04 -6.02
C PHE A 57 -5.63 -0.70 -5.33
N LEU A 58 -6.67 -0.22 -4.65
CA LEU A 58 -6.64 1.04 -3.93
C LEU A 58 -6.99 0.80 -2.47
N GLY A 59 -6.02 1.04 -1.59
CA GLY A 59 -6.27 1.13 -0.16
C GLY A 59 -6.63 2.57 0.21
N ASP A 60 -7.92 2.85 0.37
CA ASP A 60 -8.39 4.17 0.83
C ASP A 60 -7.82 4.46 2.23
N GLY A 61 -7.14 5.60 2.40
CA GLY A 61 -6.41 5.95 3.63
C GLY A 61 -5.14 5.13 3.92
N MET A 62 -4.67 4.29 3.00
CA MET A 62 -3.54 3.38 3.24
C MET A 62 -2.17 4.06 2.98
N GLY A 63 -1.79 4.98 3.87
CA GLY A 63 -0.47 5.61 3.85
C GLY A 63 0.68 4.66 4.22
N VAL A 64 1.93 5.14 4.12
CA VAL A 64 3.15 4.35 4.41
C VAL A 64 3.17 3.80 5.83
N SER A 65 2.68 4.57 6.81
CA SER A 65 2.53 4.15 8.19
C SER A 65 1.54 2.98 8.32
N THR A 66 0.37 3.10 7.68
CA THR A 66 -0.65 2.03 7.64
C THR A 66 -0.10 0.75 7.00
N VAL A 67 0.65 0.87 5.90
CA VAL A 67 1.31 -0.29 5.25
C VAL A 67 2.28 -0.98 6.21
N THR A 68 3.10 -0.21 6.93
CA THR A 68 4.10 -0.79 7.86
C THR A 68 3.43 -1.43 9.07
N ALA A 69 2.43 -0.77 9.66
CA ALA A 69 1.66 -1.34 10.77
C ALA A 69 0.95 -2.65 10.35
N ALA A 70 0.33 -2.66 9.17
CA ALA A 70 -0.32 -3.87 8.63
C ALA A 70 0.66 -5.00 8.35
N ARG A 71 1.88 -4.69 7.89
CA ARG A 71 2.96 -5.67 7.66
C ARG A 71 3.34 -6.38 8.96
N ILE A 72 3.58 -5.60 10.03
CA ILE A 72 3.92 -6.12 11.36
C ILE A 72 2.78 -6.98 11.89
N LEU A 73 1.56 -6.47 11.85
CA LEU A 73 0.37 -7.19 12.31
C LEU A 73 0.20 -8.51 11.56
N LYS A 74 0.35 -8.52 10.22
CA LYS A 74 0.28 -9.76 9.42
C LYS A 74 1.31 -10.78 9.88
N GLY A 75 2.55 -10.38 10.13
CA GLY A 75 3.59 -11.30 10.61
C GLY A 75 3.26 -11.87 12.00
N GLN A 76 2.79 -11.04 12.91
CA GLN A 76 2.39 -11.45 14.26
C GLN A 76 1.20 -12.41 14.26
N LEU A 77 0.20 -12.18 13.41
CA LEU A 77 -0.92 -13.10 13.19
C LEU A 77 -0.47 -14.47 12.63
N HIS A 78 0.72 -14.54 12.04
CA HIS A 78 1.34 -15.77 11.56
C HIS A 78 2.48 -16.27 12.47
N HIS A 79 2.46 -15.90 13.76
CA HIS A 79 3.43 -16.34 14.77
C HIS A 79 4.89 -15.99 14.43
N LYS A 80 5.11 -14.84 13.78
CA LYS A 80 6.44 -14.27 13.52
C LYS A 80 6.63 -12.97 14.30
N PRO A 81 7.88 -12.45 14.43
CA PRO A 81 8.13 -11.16 15.09
C PRO A 81 7.32 -10.00 14.48
N GLY A 82 7.29 -9.91 13.14
CA GLY A 82 6.38 -9.03 12.41
C GLY A 82 7.09 -8.23 11.32
N GLU A 83 8.14 -7.52 11.70
CA GLU A 83 8.85 -6.53 10.88
C GLU A 83 9.45 -7.15 9.61
N GLU A 84 9.90 -8.40 9.68
CA GLU A 84 10.52 -9.14 8.58
C GLU A 84 9.51 -9.72 7.59
N THR A 85 8.22 -9.75 7.96
CA THR A 85 7.15 -10.28 7.11
C THR A 85 6.92 -9.36 5.91
N ARG A 86 6.55 -9.93 4.77
CA ARG A 86 6.18 -9.17 3.56
C ARG A 86 4.68 -9.27 3.28
N LEU A 87 4.07 -8.12 2.97
CA LEU A 87 2.77 -8.05 2.33
C LEU A 87 2.87 -8.52 0.87
N GLU A 88 1.74 -8.84 0.25
CA GLU A 88 1.73 -9.18 -1.18
C GLU A 88 2.13 -7.96 -2.03
N MET A 89 1.73 -6.76 -1.62
CA MET A 89 2.15 -5.50 -2.25
C MET A 89 3.66 -5.24 -2.14
N ASP A 90 4.33 -5.73 -1.07
CA ASP A 90 5.78 -5.57 -0.91
C ASP A 90 6.56 -6.40 -1.94
N LYS A 91 5.90 -7.34 -2.63
CA LYS A 91 6.50 -8.16 -3.70
C LYS A 91 6.51 -7.46 -5.06
N PHE A 92 5.82 -6.33 -5.21
CA PHE A 92 5.80 -5.59 -6.47
C PHE A 92 7.20 -5.02 -6.75
N PRO A 93 7.71 -5.17 -7.99
CA PRO A 93 9.09 -4.81 -8.33
C PRO A 93 9.31 -3.29 -8.49
N TYR A 94 8.24 -2.52 -8.67
CA TYR A 94 8.30 -1.08 -8.93
C TYR A 94 7.52 -0.33 -7.87
N VAL A 95 8.15 0.72 -7.32
CA VAL A 95 7.58 1.58 -6.28
C VAL A 95 7.79 3.03 -6.69
N ALA A 96 6.77 3.85 -6.47
CA ALA A 96 6.84 5.30 -6.64
C ALA A 96 6.10 5.99 -5.49
N LEU A 97 6.50 7.23 -5.21
CA LEU A 97 5.76 8.11 -4.31
C LEU A 97 4.77 8.96 -5.12
N SER A 98 3.56 9.13 -4.60
CA SER A 98 2.51 9.92 -5.24
C SER A 98 2.21 11.19 -4.43
N LYS A 99 2.14 12.34 -5.09
CA LYS A 99 1.77 13.63 -4.48
C LYS A 99 0.26 13.85 -4.54
N THR A 100 -0.41 13.70 -3.41
CA THR A 100 -1.87 13.50 -3.36
C THR A 100 -2.73 14.77 -3.25
N TYR A 101 -2.14 15.96 -3.06
CA TYR A 101 -2.89 17.22 -2.89
C TYR A 101 -3.99 17.42 -3.96
N ASN A 102 -5.15 17.92 -3.54
CA ASN A 102 -6.18 18.47 -4.43
C ASN A 102 -5.75 19.85 -4.95
N THR A 103 -6.36 20.34 -6.03
CA THR A 103 -6.03 21.68 -6.57
C THR A 103 -6.26 22.82 -5.58
N ASN A 104 -7.17 22.65 -4.62
CA ASN A 104 -7.53 23.62 -3.61
C ASN A 104 -7.25 23.17 -2.15
N ALA A 105 -6.66 21.98 -1.93
CA ALA A 105 -6.39 21.46 -0.58
C ALA A 105 -5.09 20.65 -0.53
N GLN A 106 -4.24 20.94 0.46
CA GLN A 106 -2.97 20.23 0.67
C GLN A 106 -3.18 18.81 1.19
N VAL A 107 -4.08 18.67 2.17
CA VAL A 107 -4.60 17.38 2.63
C VAL A 107 -5.85 17.08 1.80
N PRO A 108 -5.83 16.04 0.96
CA PRO A 108 -6.91 15.80 0.02
C PRO A 108 -8.06 15.01 0.62
N ASP A 109 -9.16 14.92 -0.13
CA ASP A 109 -10.24 13.97 0.10
C ASP A 109 -10.24 12.82 -0.94
N SER A 110 -11.07 11.79 -0.72
CA SER A 110 -11.19 10.65 -1.64
C SER A 110 -11.74 11.06 -3.01
N ALA A 111 -12.61 12.08 -3.09
CA ALA A 111 -13.29 12.43 -4.34
C ALA A 111 -12.34 13.00 -5.39
N GLY A 112 -11.58 14.05 -5.04
CA GLY A 112 -10.70 14.65 -6.03
C GLY A 112 -9.42 13.85 -6.24
N THR A 113 -9.00 13.01 -5.28
CA THR A 113 -7.95 12.01 -5.53
C THR A 113 -8.42 10.93 -6.50
N ALA A 114 -9.66 10.44 -6.40
CA ALA A 114 -10.25 9.52 -7.37
C ALA A 114 -10.25 10.07 -8.78
N THR A 115 -10.61 11.34 -8.93
CA THR A 115 -10.52 12.02 -10.22
C THR A 115 -9.08 12.05 -10.75
N ALA A 116 -8.09 12.27 -9.88
CA ALA A 116 -6.69 12.27 -10.27
C ALA A 116 -6.19 10.90 -10.76
N TYR A 117 -6.37 9.82 -9.99
CA TYR A 117 -5.81 8.52 -10.36
C TYR A 117 -6.67 7.70 -11.33
N LEU A 118 -7.97 7.99 -11.47
CA LEU A 118 -8.84 7.32 -12.45
C LEU A 118 -9.01 8.10 -13.75
N CYS A 119 -9.00 9.43 -13.71
CA CYS A 119 -9.22 10.28 -14.89
C CYS A 119 -7.96 11.02 -15.35
N GLY A 120 -6.87 10.98 -14.59
CA GLY A 120 -5.61 11.64 -14.95
C GLY A 120 -5.60 13.16 -14.78
N VAL A 121 -6.61 13.73 -14.09
CA VAL A 121 -6.77 15.19 -13.91
C VAL A 121 -6.98 15.48 -12.42
N LYS A 122 -6.19 16.40 -11.84
CA LYS A 122 -6.43 16.86 -10.46
C LYS A 122 -7.69 17.71 -10.39
N ALA A 123 -8.42 17.55 -9.29
CA ALA A 123 -9.70 18.23 -9.06
C ALA A 123 -9.76 18.88 -7.67
N ASN A 124 -10.81 19.67 -7.46
CA ASN A 124 -11.10 20.28 -6.17
C ASN A 124 -11.59 19.22 -5.17
N GLU A 125 -11.33 19.46 -3.89
CA GLU A 125 -11.86 18.65 -2.79
C GLU A 125 -13.39 18.52 -2.87
N GLY A 126 -13.91 17.30 -2.71
CA GLY A 126 -15.34 17.00 -2.72
C GLY A 126 -15.99 17.00 -4.10
N THR A 127 -15.21 16.94 -5.17
CA THR A 127 -15.69 16.83 -6.56
C THR A 127 -15.19 15.54 -7.21
N VAL A 128 -16.03 14.87 -8.00
CA VAL A 128 -15.75 13.57 -8.64
C VAL A 128 -15.96 13.67 -10.14
N GLY A 129 -14.98 13.21 -10.93
CA GLY A 129 -15.13 13.09 -12.39
C GLY A 129 -15.22 14.42 -13.13
N VAL A 130 -14.76 15.51 -12.51
CA VAL A 130 -14.77 16.86 -13.07
C VAL A 130 -13.44 17.56 -12.81
N SER A 131 -13.10 18.54 -13.65
CA SER A 131 -11.90 19.36 -13.49
C SER A 131 -12.02 20.33 -12.30
N ALA A 132 -10.89 20.97 -11.95
CA ALA A 132 -10.85 21.99 -10.90
C ALA A 132 -11.61 23.29 -11.24
N ALA A 133 -12.19 23.43 -12.44
CA ALA A 133 -13.10 24.52 -12.76
C ALA A 133 -14.49 24.34 -12.13
N THR A 134 -14.86 23.11 -11.74
CA THR A 134 -16.12 22.84 -11.03
C THR A 134 -16.01 23.22 -9.56
N GLN A 135 -17.00 23.97 -9.08
CA GLN A 135 -17.13 24.35 -7.67
C GLN A 135 -18.00 23.32 -6.94
N ARG A 136 -17.51 22.84 -5.80
CA ARG A 136 -18.26 21.93 -4.93
C ARG A 136 -19.63 22.53 -4.61
N THR A 137 -20.68 21.70 -4.64
CA THR A 137 -22.09 22.06 -4.40
C THR A 137 -22.75 23.00 -5.43
N GLN A 138 -22.06 23.41 -6.50
CA GLN A 138 -22.61 24.27 -7.55
C GLN A 138 -22.84 23.49 -8.85
N CYS A 139 -24.04 22.93 -9.02
CA CYS A 139 -24.39 22.08 -10.16
C CYS A 139 -24.14 22.75 -11.53
N ASN A 140 -24.42 24.04 -11.65
CA ASN A 140 -24.21 24.82 -12.87
C ASN A 140 -22.75 24.94 -13.32
N THR A 141 -21.78 24.55 -12.49
CA THR A 141 -20.34 24.55 -12.83
C THR A 141 -19.84 23.18 -13.33
N THR A 142 -20.75 22.19 -13.48
CA THR A 142 -20.39 20.82 -13.92
C THR A 142 -20.22 20.74 -15.42
N GLN A 143 -21.17 21.32 -16.17
CA GLN A 143 -21.25 21.16 -17.62
C GLN A 143 -20.01 21.71 -18.32
N GLY A 144 -19.38 20.87 -19.15
CA GLY A 144 -18.15 21.21 -19.88
C GLY A 144 -16.87 20.99 -19.10
N ASN A 145 -16.96 20.59 -17.83
CA ASN A 145 -15.81 20.32 -16.96
C ASN A 145 -15.65 18.82 -16.65
N GLU A 146 -16.48 17.95 -17.23
CA GLU A 146 -16.40 16.51 -17.04
C GLU A 146 -15.08 15.93 -17.57
N VAL A 147 -14.49 15.01 -16.82
CA VAL A 147 -13.29 14.27 -17.24
C VAL A 147 -13.59 12.77 -17.23
N THR A 148 -13.13 12.06 -18.26
CA THR A 148 -13.44 10.65 -18.45
C THR A 148 -12.42 9.75 -17.74
N SER A 149 -12.90 8.67 -17.13
CA SER A 149 -12.04 7.72 -16.41
C SER A 149 -11.40 6.70 -17.35
N ILE A 150 -10.30 6.10 -16.92
CA ILE A 150 -9.67 4.97 -17.60
C ILE A 150 -10.61 3.76 -17.74
N LEU A 151 -11.56 3.58 -16.81
CA LEU A 151 -12.61 2.57 -16.94
C LEU A 151 -13.54 2.90 -18.11
N ARG A 152 -13.92 4.18 -18.29
CA ARG A 152 -14.71 4.60 -19.44
C ARG A 152 -13.95 4.35 -20.74
N TRP A 153 -12.68 4.73 -20.81
CA TRP A 153 -11.83 4.46 -21.97
C TRP A 153 -11.69 2.97 -22.27
N ALA A 154 -11.51 2.13 -21.25
CA ALA A 154 -11.46 0.68 -21.41
C ALA A 154 -12.78 0.13 -21.97
N LYS A 155 -13.92 0.61 -21.47
CA LYS A 155 -15.25 0.21 -21.95
C LYS A 155 -15.46 0.63 -23.41
N ASP A 156 -15.08 1.86 -23.77
CA ASP A 156 -15.19 2.38 -25.14
C ASP A 156 -14.25 1.63 -26.09
N ALA A 157 -13.12 1.12 -25.60
CA ALA A 157 -12.23 0.21 -26.32
C ALA A 157 -12.72 -1.26 -26.36
N GLY A 158 -13.97 -1.53 -26.01
CA GLY A 158 -14.59 -2.86 -26.07
C GLY A 158 -14.15 -3.84 -24.98
N LYS A 159 -13.49 -3.37 -23.91
CA LYS A 159 -13.10 -4.21 -22.77
C LYS A 159 -14.25 -4.33 -21.76
N SER A 160 -14.24 -5.44 -21.02
CA SER A 160 -15.04 -5.56 -19.79
C SER A 160 -14.43 -4.68 -18.69
N VAL A 161 -15.29 -4.13 -17.84
CA VAL A 161 -14.92 -3.30 -16.70
C VAL A 161 -15.65 -3.79 -15.45
N GLY A 162 -15.04 -3.61 -14.28
CA GLY A 162 -15.62 -4.00 -13.00
C GLY A 162 -15.10 -3.13 -11.88
N ILE A 163 -15.95 -2.89 -10.89
CA ILE A 163 -15.64 -2.17 -9.66
C ILE A 163 -15.92 -3.13 -8.50
N VAL A 164 -14.95 -3.30 -7.61
CA VAL A 164 -15.09 -4.10 -6.40
C VAL A 164 -14.64 -3.23 -5.24
N THR A 165 -15.51 -3.06 -4.26
CA THR A 165 -15.25 -2.23 -3.08
C THR A 165 -15.93 -2.83 -1.85
N THR A 166 -15.38 -2.55 -0.68
CA THR A 166 -16.01 -2.82 0.62
C THR A 166 -16.89 -1.67 1.09
N THR A 167 -16.84 -0.51 0.43
CA THR A 167 -17.72 0.63 0.67
C THR A 167 -19.02 0.51 -0.12
N ARG A 168 -19.87 1.54 -0.07
CA ARG A 168 -21.00 1.67 -1.01
C ARG A 168 -20.44 1.95 -2.40
N VAL A 169 -21.04 1.36 -3.44
CA VAL A 169 -20.61 1.57 -4.84
C VAL A 169 -20.79 2.99 -5.37
N ASN A 170 -21.49 3.85 -4.63
CA ASN A 170 -21.66 5.28 -4.90
C ASN A 170 -20.82 6.16 -3.96
N HIS A 171 -19.83 5.59 -3.26
CA HIS A 171 -18.82 6.34 -2.53
C HIS A 171 -17.93 7.14 -3.51
N ALA A 172 -17.07 8.01 -2.97
CA ALA A 172 -16.20 8.88 -3.78
C ALA A 172 -15.18 8.13 -4.65
N THR A 173 -14.72 6.99 -4.15
CA THR A 173 -13.80 6.05 -4.80
C THR A 173 -14.60 4.93 -5.45
#